data_AF-A0AAC9L8C5-F1
#
_entry.id   AF-A0AAC9L8C5-F1
#
_cell.length_a   1.000
_cell.length_b   1.000
_cell.length_c   1.000
_cell.angle_alpha   90.00
_cell.angle_beta   90.00
_cell.angle_gamma   90.00
#
_symmetry.space_group_name_H-M   'P 1'
#
loop_
_entity.id
_entity.type
_entity.pdbx_description
1 polymer ?
#
loop_
_entity_poly.entity_id
_entity_poly.type
_entity_poly.pdbx_seq_one_letter_code
_entity_poly.pdbx_strand_id
1 'polypeptide(L)'
;MNPRTRDLAVPHSLAATAADRTDGELVLKGIQLEWTVGGNSGGDWPPPVDWNDGRAPYPHLYEVWLNGGAIKQTAVLFWADWAPSWQAARTHWVCLGTDPDPEYRVTIRARLADGTWSPFTDEVVVTTGDARAYSAVAPAVILVQAPVPAPDRHGSLDHPVSRAVLLVRKDDSAAARRRARELNTAAGQAVTPPATAMLADPPWNGSYLEYRKFFRGGDVASAGNPLYTGLDEAGERPRTILSAADAEHSFTYRRSAHHVDPTWTHQWFITRDDWNPEGAVSWDDLEPVPFMTEVHGDPGTTHHATEAVPEKKTGRHVIVTVWGGHGGPGLPDGRLAGEFFVSCSDVEFV
;
A
#
# COMPACT_ATOMS: atom_id res chain seq x y z
N MET A 1 21.01 -22.22 -1.85
CA MET A 1 21.72 -20.92 -1.92
C MET A 1 23.13 -21.09 -1.36
N ASN A 2 24.17 -20.50 -1.96
CA ASN A 2 25.52 -20.53 -1.37
C ASN A 2 25.52 -19.70 -0.07
N PRO A 3 26.15 -20.15 1.04
CA PRO A 3 26.23 -19.40 2.30
C PRO A 3 26.54 -17.91 2.15
N ARG A 4 27.47 -17.52 1.26
CA ARG A 4 27.77 -16.10 1.03
C ARG A 4 26.58 -15.28 0.51
N THR A 5 25.75 -15.87 -0.35
CA THR A 5 24.55 -15.20 -0.88
C THR A 5 23.46 -15.12 0.19
N ARG A 6 23.43 -16.07 1.13
CA ARG A 6 22.50 -16.04 2.27
C ARG A 6 22.87 -14.90 3.21
N ASP A 7 24.14 -14.76 3.57
CA ASP A 7 24.61 -13.71 4.46
C ASP A 7 24.34 -12.31 3.87
N LEU A 8 24.58 -12.13 2.57
CA LEU A 8 24.27 -10.87 1.87
C LEU A 8 22.77 -10.54 1.85
N ALA A 9 21.88 -11.51 1.95
CA ALA A 9 20.44 -11.26 1.91
C ALA A 9 19.85 -10.87 3.27
N VAL A 10 20.56 -11.09 4.39
CA VAL A 10 20.03 -10.78 5.72
C VAL A 10 20.20 -9.28 6.01
N PRO A 11 19.17 -8.58 6.54
CA PRO A 11 19.33 -7.21 7.03
C PRO A 11 20.33 -7.18 8.20
N HIS A 12 21.40 -6.39 8.08
CA HIS A 12 22.48 -6.36 9.08
C HIS A 12 22.35 -5.24 10.12
N SER A 13 21.60 -4.19 9.82
CA SER A 13 21.37 -3.05 10.70
C SER A 13 19.93 -2.60 10.60
N LEU A 14 19.46 -1.82 11.58
CA LEU A 14 18.19 -1.12 11.50
C LEU A 14 18.36 0.28 12.10
N ALA A 15 17.99 1.29 11.34
CA ALA A 15 17.73 2.63 11.82
C ALA A 15 16.24 2.91 11.66
N ALA A 16 15.63 3.46 12.69
CA ALA A 16 14.24 3.83 12.71
C ALA A 16 14.10 5.23 13.32
N THR A 17 13.42 6.14 12.63
CA THR A 17 13.25 7.52 13.10
C THR A 17 11.81 7.94 12.92
N ALA A 18 11.22 8.52 13.98
CA ALA A 18 9.90 9.12 13.88
C ALA A 18 9.92 10.24 12.84
N ALA A 19 8.94 10.24 11.95
CA ALA A 19 8.80 11.28 10.96
C ALA A 19 7.34 11.61 10.68
N ASP A 20 7.11 12.82 10.17
CA ASP A 20 5.80 13.38 9.87
C ASP A 20 5.71 13.73 8.40
N ARG A 21 4.55 13.48 7.80
CA ARG A 21 4.24 13.91 6.44
C ARG A 21 2.79 14.37 6.34
N THR A 22 2.49 15.29 5.43
CA THR A 22 1.12 15.80 5.24
C THR A 22 0.32 14.88 4.34
N ASP A 23 -1.00 14.87 4.49
CA ASP A 23 -1.94 14.32 3.52
C ASP A 23 -3.13 15.28 3.47
N GLY A 24 -2.99 16.33 2.65
CA GLY A 24 -3.84 17.52 2.72
C GLY A 24 -3.67 18.24 4.06
N GLU A 25 -4.78 18.40 4.80
CA GLU A 25 -4.79 19.05 6.12
C GLU A 25 -4.35 18.10 7.25
N LEU A 26 -4.25 16.80 6.98
CA LEU A 26 -3.81 15.82 7.97
C LEU A 26 -2.29 15.84 8.10
N VAL A 27 -1.81 15.65 9.34
CA VAL A 27 -0.41 15.32 9.62
C VAL A 27 -0.35 13.84 9.98
N LEU A 28 0.19 13.03 9.09
CA LEU A 28 0.42 11.62 9.31
C LEU A 28 1.76 11.42 10.00
N LYS A 29 1.71 10.76 11.15
CA LYS A 29 2.85 10.30 11.91
C LYS A 29 3.30 8.94 11.37
N GLY A 30 4.59 8.67 11.46
CA GLY A 30 5.13 7.39 11.06
C GLY A 30 6.57 7.18 11.45
N ILE A 31 7.12 6.07 10.96
CA ILE A 31 8.51 5.68 11.20
C ILE A 31 9.19 5.53 9.84
N GLN A 32 10.24 6.31 9.63
CA GLN A 32 11.17 6.12 8.53
C GLN A 32 12.16 5.02 8.92
N LEU A 33 12.17 3.94 8.14
CA LEU A 33 13.08 2.82 8.31
C LEU A 33 14.19 2.88 7.27
N GLU A 34 15.40 2.59 7.71
CA GLU A 34 16.56 2.37 6.85
C GLU A 34 17.38 1.19 7.40
N TRP A 35 17.86 0.33 6.53
CA TRP A 35 18.73 -0.78 6.91
C TRP A 35 19.84 -0.99 5.88
N THR A 36 20.68 -1.99 6.14
CA THR A 36 21.73 -2.44 5.21
C THR A 36 21.42 -3.85 4.73
N VAL A 37 21.59 -4.09 3.43
CA VAL A 37 21.49 -5.41 2.78
C VAL A 37 22.66 -5.55 1.80
N GLY A 38 23.05 -6.77 1.48
CA GLY A 38 24.18 -7.02 0.59
C GLY A 38 25.51 -6.65 1.23
N GLY A 39 26.46 -6.26 0.39
CA GLY A 39 27.76 -5.70 0.76
C GLY A 39 27.68 -4.24 1.20
N ASN A 40 26.47 -3.69 1.30
CA ASN A 40 26.25 -2.33 1.75
C ASN A 40 26.47 -2.19 3.26
N SER A 41 27.19 -1.15 3.67
CA SER A 41 27.40 -0.77 5.08
C SER A 41 26.76 0.57 5.47
N GLY A 42 26.07 1.29 4.57
CA GLY A 42 25.49 2.60 4.89
C GLY A 42 24.90 3.40 3.71
N GLY A 43 24.87 4.73 3.85
CA GLY A 43 24.39 5.71 2.86
C GLY A 43 25.39 6.04 1.75
N ASP A 44 26.33 5.13 1.48
CA ASP A 44 27.53 5.39 0.70
C ASP A 44 27.21 5.65 -0.78
N TRP A 45 27.87 6.66 -1.36
CA TRP A 45 28.00 6.86 -2.79
C TRP A 45 29.46 6.66 -3.18
N PRO A 46 29.79 5.88 -4.23
CA PRO A 46 28.91 5.24 -5.22
C PRO A 46 28.04 4.11 -4.64
N PRO A 47 27.04 3.61 -5.39
CA PRO A 47 26.23 2.47 -4.97
C PRO A 47 27.09 1.27 -4.52
N PRO A 48 26.57 0.38 -3.65
CA PRO A 48 27.26 -0.84 -3.26
C PRO A 48 27.74 -1.64 -4.48
N VAL A 49 28.96 -2.19 -4.41
CA VAL A 49 29.59 -2.91 -5.53
C VAL A 49 28.76 -4.09 -6.05
N ASP A 50 27.90 -4.63 -5.21
CA ASP A 50 27.02 -5.76 -5.49
C ASP A 50 25.58 -5.38 -5.89
N TRP A 51 25.24 -4.08 -6.00
CA TRP A 51 23.92 -3.60 -6.44
C TRP A 51 23.52 -4.09 -7.85
N ASN A 52 24.50 -4.41 -8.69
CA ASN A 52 24.32 -5.05 -10.01
C ASN A 52 23.20 -4.38 -10.84
N ASP A 53 23.16 -3.04 -10.84
CA ASP A 53 22.20 -2.21 -11.58
C ASP A 53 20.73 -2.67 -11.43
N GLY A 54 20.31 -2.96 -10.19
CA GLY A 54 18.94 -3.38 -9.87
C GLY A 54 18.71 -4.90 -9.98
N ARG A 55 19.74 -5.67 -10.37
CA ARG A 55 19.72 -7.15 -10.41
C ARG A 55 20.48 -7.77 -9.24
N ALA A 56 20.67 -7.01 -8.17
CA ALA A 56 21.22 -7.56 -6.93
C ALA A 56 20.29 -8.66 -6.39
N PRO A 57 20.84 -9.75 -5.83
CA PRO A 57 20.07 -10.81 -5.20
C PRO A 57 19.58 -10.39 -3.79
N TYR A 58 19.11 -9.16 -3.65
CA TYR A 58 18.60 -8.63 -2.38
C TYR A 58 17.16 -9.10 -2.15
N PRO A 59 16.70 -9.21 -0.90
CA PRO A 59 15.32 -9.53 -0.62
C PRO A 59 14.38 -8.41 -1.06
N HIS A 60 13.26 -8.80 -1.67
CA HIS A 60 12.16 -7.90 -1.98
C HIS A 60 11.07 -7.91 -0.91
N LEU A 61 11.00 -8.97 -0.10
CA LEU A 61 9.93 -9.17 0.86
C LEU A 61 10.47 -9.08 2.29
N TYR A 62 9.88 -8.19 3.07
CA TYR A 62 10.23 -7.94 4.46
C TYR A 62 8.98 -8.04 5.35
N GLU A 63 9.21 -8.35 6.61
CA GLU A 63 8.27 -8.07 7.68
C GLU A 63 8.83 -7.00 8.58
N VAL A 64 7.97 -6.04 8.90
CA VAL A 64 8.18 -5.04 9.94
C VAL A 64 7.29 -5.41 11.11
N TRP A 65 7.88 -5.54 12.29
CA TRP A 65 7.17 -5.77 13.54
C TRP A 65 7.32 -4.55 14.42
N LEU A 66 6.19 -4.07 14.93
CA LEU A 66 6.14 -3.08 16.00
C LEU A 66 5.66 -3.74 17.29
N ASN A 67 6.29 -3.39 18.41
CA ASN A 67 5.93 -3.82 19.76
C ASN A 67 5.85 -5.36 19.89
N GLY A 68 6.89 -6.04 19.41
CA GLY A 68 6.98 -7.51 19.46
C GLY A 68 5.99 -8.22 18.54
N GLY A 69 5.52 -7.56 17.48
CA GLY A 69 4.58 -8.12 16.50
C GLY A 69 3.11 -7.91 16.86
N ALA A 70 2.81 -7.06 17.84
CA ALA A 70 1.44 -6.60 18.10
C ALA A 70 0.86 -5.87 16.87
N ILE A 71 1.73 -5.15 16.14
CA ILE A 71 1.44 -4.64 14.81
C ILE A 71 2.47 -5.23 13.86
N LYS A 72 2.00 -5.76 12.73
CA LYS A 72 2.83 -6.35 11.69
C LYS A 72 2.54 -5.66 10.37
N GLN A 73 3.55 -5.55 9.53
CA GLN A 73 3.40 -5.12 8.16
C GLN A 73 4.30 -5.95 7.26
N THR A 74 3.72 -6.52 6.21
CA THR A 74 4.47 -7.02 5.07
C THR A 74 4.88 -5.84 4.19
N ALA A 75 6.18 -5.65 3.99
CA ALA A 75 6.73 -4.65 3.09
C ALA A 75 7.35 -5.34 1.89
N VAL A 76 6.82 -5.06 0.70
CA VAL A 76 7.35 -5.56 -0.57
C VAL A 76 8.02 -4.38 -1.29
N LEU A 77 9.34 -4.45 -1.42
CA LEU A 77 10.16 -3.44 -2.05
C LEU A 77 10.65 -3.97 -3.39
N PHE A 78 10.13 -3.40 -4.47
CA PHE A 78 10.64 -3.63 -5.80
C PHE A 78 11.50 -2.45 -6.25
N TRP A 79 12.42 -2.73 -7.16
CA TRP A 79 13.25 -1.73 -7.82
C TRP A 79 13.53 -2.21 -9.23
N ALA A 80 13.40 -1.33 -10.21
CA ALA A 80 13.60 -1.69 -11.60
C ALA A 80 15.05 -1.42 -12.04
N ASP A 81 15.55 -2.19 -13.00
CA ASP A 81 16.87 -1.99 -13.59
C ASP A 81 16.98 -0.68 -14.41
N TRP A 82 15.85 -0.16 -14.88
CA TRP A 82 15.75 1.10 -15.63
C TRP A 82 15.56 2.35 -14.75
N ALA A 83 15.21 2.18 -13.47
CA ALA A 83 15.21 3.24 -12.46
C ALA A 83 15.88 2.74 -11.17
N PRO A 84 17.16 2.34 -11.24
CA PRO A 84 17.82 1.62 -10.16
C PRO A 84 18.16 2.58 -9.02
N SER A 85 17.31 2.63 -7.99
CA SER A 85 17.64 3.24 -6.70
C SER A 85 17.95 2.13 -5.69
N TRP A 86 19.23 1.92 -5.42
CA TRP A 86 19.67 0.97 -4.39
C TRP A 86 19.19 1.34 -2.98
N GLN A 87 18.84 2.62 -2.78
CA GLN A 87 18.28 3.11 -1.54
C GLN A 87 16.84 2.61 -1.35
N ALA A 88 16.06 2.50 -2.44
CA ALA A 88 14.69 1.95 -2.38
C ALA A 88 14.66 0.48 -1.92
N ALA A 89 15.75 -0.28 -2.10
CA ALA A 89 15.86 -1.66 -1.65
C ALA A 89 16.03 -1.81 -0.12
N ARG A 90 16.25 -0.71 0.60
CA ARG A 90 16.66 -0.72 2.01
C ARG A 90 15.98 0.34 2.88
N THR A 91 14.94 0.99 2.35
CA THR A 91 14.20 2.02 3.08
C THR A 91 12.72 1.81 2.94
N HIS A 92 11.98 2.12 4.00
CA HIS A 92 10.52 1.97 4.01
C HIS A 92 9.87 2.95 4.97
N TRP A 93 8.64 3.33 4.66
CA TRP A 93 7.82 4.19 5.51
C TRP A 93 6.67 3.39 6.13
N VAL A 94 6.59 3.43 7.45
CA VAL A 94 5.46 2.86 8.20
C VAL A 94 4.56 4.00 8.66
N CYS A 95 3.36 4.10 8.09
CA CYS A 95 2.34 5.07 8.51
C CYS A 95 1.69 4.60 9.81
N LEU A 96 1.71 5.43 10.86
CA LEU A 96 1.09 5.15 12.16
C LEU A 96 -0.25 5.87 12.36
N GLY A 97 -0.69 6.66 11.38
CA GLY A 97 -1.93 7.43 11.44
C GLY A 97 -1.71 8.84 12.00
N THR A 98 -2.77 9.45 12.53
CA THR A 98 -2.74 10.83 13.06
C THR A 98 -2.48 10.89 14.57
N ASP A 99 -2.79 9.82 15.29
CA ASP A 99 -2.68 9.72 16.75
C ASP A 99 -1.95 8.42 17.15
N PRO A 100 -0.62 8.36 16.97
CA PRO A 100 0.17 7.18 17.27
C PRO A 100 0.47 7.07 18.78
N ASP A 101 0.87 5.88 19.22
CA ASP A 101 1.45 5.69 20.56
C ASP A 101 2.73 6.52 20.73
N PRO A 102 3.10 6.89 21.98
CA PRO A 102 4.28 7.71 22.25
C PRO A 102 5.61 7.00 21.92
N GLU A 103 5.62 5.67 21.90
CA GLU A 103 6.82 4.85 21.69
C GLU A 103 6.47 3.59 20.90
N TYR A 104 7.38 3.19 20.00
CA TYR A 104 7.34 1.90 19.31
C TYR A 104 8.69 1.19 19.40
N ARG A 105 8.63 -0.14 19.53
CA ARG A 105 9.79 -1.05 19.40
C ARG A 105 9.76 -1.69 18.03
N VAL A 106 10.79 -1.46 17.22
CA VAL A 106 10.82 -1.85 15.81
C VAL A 106 11.86 -2.93 15.57
N THR A 107 11.47 -3.98 14.87
CA THR A 107 12.36 -4.99 14.33
C THR A 107 11.93 -5.33 12.91
N ILE A 108 12.89 -5.72 12.06
CA ILE A 108 12.57 -6.22 10.71
C ILE A 108 13.21 -7.58 10.44
N ARG A 109 12.63 -8.34 9.52
CA ARG A 109 13.25 -9.54 8.93
C ARG A 109 12.96 -9.62 7.44
N ALA A 110 13.77 -10.37 6.71
CA ALA A 110 13.63 -10.52 5.26
C ALA A 110 13.28 -11.97 4.88
N ARG A 111 12.49 -12.13 3.82
CA ARG A 111 12.26 -13.43 3.19
C ARG A 111 13.42 -13.72 2.25
N LEU A 112 14.13 -14.80 2.53
CA LEU A 112 15.28 -15.23 1.75
C LEU A 112 14.82 -15.98 0.50
N ALA A 113 15.69 -16.08 -0.52
CA ALA A 113 15.31 -16.72 -1.79
C ALA A 113 15.11 -18.25 -1.68
N ASP A 114 15.46 -18.88 -0.56
CA ASP A 114 15.08 -20.26 -0.26
C ASP A 114 13.68 -20.38 0.37
N GLY A 115 12.96 -19.26 0.51
CA GLY A 115 11.64 -19.20 1.08
C GLY A 115 11.63 -19.22 2.60
N THR A 116 12.76 -19.11 3.31
CA THR A 116 12.79 -18.98 4.77
C THR A 116 12.84 -17.51 5.22
N TRP A 117 12.38 -17.23 6.43
CA TRP A 117 12.59 -15.93 7.07
C TRP A 117 13.99 -15.85 7.69
N SER A 118 14.66 -14.71 7.56
CA SER A 118 15.85 -14.39 8.35
C SER A 118 15.49 -14.24 9.84
N PRO A 119 16.48 -14.29 10.74
CA PRO A 119 16.31 -13.71 12.07
C PRO A 119 15.87 -12.24 11.98
N PHE A 120 15.24 -11.75 13.04
CA PHE A 120 15.00 -10.31 13.19
C PHE A 120 16.32 -9.57 13.40
N THR A 121 16.35 -8.31 12.96
CA THR A 121 17.36 -7.33 13.38
C THR A 121 17.32 -7.10 14.88
N ASP A 122 18.34 -6.42 15.41
CA ASP A 122 18.24 -5.83 16.75
C ASP A 122 17.05 -4.86 16.84
N GLU A 123 16.44 -4.81 18.02
CA GLU A 123 15.31 -3.92 18.31
C GLU A 123 15.76 -2.46 18.39
N VAL A 124 15.00 -1.58 17.74
CA VAL A 124 15.19 -0.12 17.83
C VAL A 124 13.96 0.50 18.48
N VAL A 125 14.18 1.32 19.51
CA VAL A 125 13.12 2.09 20.17
C VAL A 125 12.97 3.44 19.47
N VAL A 126 11.74 3.81 19.15
CA VAL A 126 11.39 5.07 18.47
C VAL A 126 10.37 5.83 19.31
N THR A 127 10.71 7.05 19.71
CA THR A 127 9.79 7.98 20.37
C THR A 127 9.12 8.89 19.34
N THR A 128 7.80 8.89 19.29
CA THR A 128 7.03 9.63 18.26
C THR A 128 7.00 11.14 18.49
N GLY A 129 7.28 11.60 19.72
CA GLY A 129 7.39 13.01 20.06
C GLY A 129 8.57 13.75 19.39
N ASP A 130 9.60 13.01 18.96
CA ASP A 130 10.81 13.56 18.33
C ASP A 130 10.71 13.55 16.79
N ALA A 131 9.50 13.53 16.25
CA ALA A 131 9.28 13.41 14.82
C ALA A 131 9.90 14.56 14.04
N ARG A 132 10.65 14.20 13.00
CA ARG A 132 11.18 15.14 11.99
C ARG A 132 10.31 15.16 10.75
N ALA A 133 10.49 16.13 9.86
CA ALA A 133 9.85 16.08 8.56
C ALA A 133 10.31 14.83 7.77
N TYR A 134 9.37 14.14 7.14
CA TYR A 134 9.65 13.02 6.25
C TYR A 134 10.59 13.44 5.11
N SER A 135 11.55 12.58 4.80
CA SER A 135 12.51 12.79 3.72
C SER A 135 12.42 11.63 2.74
N ALA A 136 12.13 11.93 1.47
CA ALA A 136 12.04 10.94 0.42
C ALA A 136 13.43 10.42 0.02
N VAL A 137 13.58 9.10 -0.14
CA VAL A 137 14.86 8.43 -0.43
C VAL A 137 15.11 8.24 -1.94
N ALA A 138 14.63 9.20 -2.75
CA ALA A 138 14.88 9.40 -4.20
C ALA A 138 14.19 8.48 -5.24
N PRO A 139 14.04 8.95 -6.51
CA PRO A 139 14.33 10.32 -6.99
C PRO A 139 13.09 11.19 -7.20
N ALA A 140 13.29 12.49 -6.96
CA ALA A 140 12.52 13.53 -7.63
C ALA A 140 12.63 13.33 -9.15
N VAL A 141 11.52 12.95 -9.77
CA VAL A 141 11.18 13.06 -11.19
C VAL A 141 12.37 12.90 -12.16
N ILE A 142 12.61 11.68 -12.63
CA ILE A 142 13.03 11.54 -14.03
C ILE A 142 11.82 11.99 -14.85
N LEU A 143 11.99 12.94 -15.77
CA LEU A 143 11.01 13.26 -16.80
C LEU A 143 10.77 11.98 -17.62
N VAL A 144 9.88 11.11 -17.14
CA VAL A 144 9.39 9.98 -17.93
C VAL A 144 8.63 10.63 -19.09
N GLN A 145 9.14 10.44 -20.31
CA GLN A 145 8.38 10.75 -21.52
C GLN A 145 6.99 10.16 -21.36
N ALA A 146 5.97 10.97 -21.63
CA ALA A 146 4.55 10.65 -21.43
C ALA A 146 4.28 9.16 -21.73
N PRO A 147 3.68 8.40 -20.80
CA PRO A 147 3.33 7.02 -21.07
C PRO A 147 2.47 6.97 -22.32
N VAL A 148 2.74 6.00 -23.20
CA VAL A 148 1.79 5.59 -24.24
C VAL A 148 0.44 5.37 -23.55
N PRO A 149 -0.69 5.88 -24.07
CA PRO A 149 -1.99 5.67 -23.44
C PRO A 149 -2.25 4.16 -23.35
N ALA A 150 -2.15 3.59 -22.15
CA ALA A 150 -2.75 2.30 -21.87
C ALA A 150 -4.25 2.56 -21.71
N PRO A 151 -5.11 2.05 -22.61
CA PRO A 151 -6.54 2.36 -22.58
C PRO A 151 -7.25 1.86 -21.31
N ASP A 152 -6.65 0.89 -20.58
CA ASP A 152 -7.27 0.25 -19.42
C ASP A 152 -6.41 0.37 -18.13
N ARG A 153 -6.23 1.60 -17.62
CA ARG A 153 -5.52 1.86 -16.34
C ARG A 153 -6.31 1.47 -15.09
N HIS A 154 -6.68 0.21 -14.91
CA HIS A 154 -7.67 -0.14 -13.90
C HIS A 154 -7.43 -1.51 -13.25
N GLY A 155 -8.00 -1.71 -12.06
CA GLY A 155 -7.96 -2.99 -11.36
C GLY A 155 -8.84 -2.98 -10.11
N SER A 156 -9.08 -4.16 -9.54
CA SER A 156 -9.84 -4.33 -8.30
C SER A 156 -9.48 -5.66 -7.64
N LEU A 157 -9.80 -5.77 -6.35
CA LEU A 157 -9.63 -7.01 -5.61
C LEU A 157 -10.62 -8.07 -6.13
N ASP A 158 -10.09 -9.21 -6.55
CA ASP A 158 -10.88 -10.35 -7.04
C ASP A 158 -11.03 -11.44 -5.98
N HIS A 159 -10.02 -11.61 -5.11
CA HIS A 159 -10.12 -12.42 -3.90
C HIS A 159 -9.46 -11.71 -2.71
N PRO A 160 -10.21 -11.43 -1.63
CA PRO A 160 -11.67 -11.50 -1.54
C PRO A 160 -12.33 -10.53 -2.52
N VAL A 161 -13.45 -10.92 -3.11
CA VAL A 161 -14.08 -10.16 -4.20
C VAL A 161 -14.56 -8.79 -3.74
N SER A 162 -14.23 -7.74 -4.50
CA SER A 162 -14.59 -6.37 -4.12
C SER A 162 -16.06 -6.03 -4.33
N ARG A 163 -16.54 -5.04 -3.56
CA ARG A 163 -17.87 -4.44 -3.73
C ARG A 163 -18.10 -3.97 -5.16
N ALA A 164 -17.09 -3.35 -5.78
CA ALA A 164 -17.17 -2.87 -7.16
C ALA A 164 -17.33 -4.03 -8.15
N VAL A 165 -16.58 -5.13 -7.99
CA VAL A 165 -16.73 -6.33 -8.82
C VAL A 165 -18.12 -6.97 -8.64
N LEU A 166 -18.57 -7.08 -7.39
CA LEU A 166 -19.89 -7.63 -7.06
C LEU A 166 -21.03 -6.80 -7.63
N LEU A 167 -20.93 -5.47 -7.56
CA LEU A 167 -21.92 -4.59 -8.17
C LEU A 167 -22.04 -4.87 -9.66
N VAL A 168 -20.95 -4.90 -10.42
CA VAL A 168 -20.98 -5.15 -11.88
C VAL A 168 -21.63 -6.51 -12.23
N ARG A 169 -21.48 -7.52 -11.39
CA ARG A 169 -21.99 -8.89 -11.64
C ARG A 169 -23.47 -9.11 -11.27
N LYS A 170 -24.06 -8.32 -10.37
CA LYS A 170 -25.45 -8.51 -9.89
C LYS A 170 -26.44 -7.56 -10.56
N ASP A 171 -27.50 -8.00 -11.23
CA ASP A 171 -28.60 -7.13 -11.65
C ASP A 171 -29.32 -6.50 -10.43
N ASP A 172 -29.08 -5.23 -10.15
CA ASP A 172 -29.66 -4.53 -9.01
C ASP A 172 -30.20 -3.14 -9.41
N SER A 173 -31.38 -2.80 -8.89
CA SER A 173 -32.26 -1.75 -9.41
C SER A 173 -32.11 -0.38 -8.75
N ALA A 174 -31.38 -0.26 -7.63
CA ALA A 174 -31.16 1.05 -6.98
C ALA A 174 -30.40 2.00 -7.93
N ALA A 175 -30.91 3.22 -8.11
CA ALA A 175 -30.42 4.14 -9.14
C ALA A 175 -28.91 4.47 -9.01
N ALA A 176 -28.40 4.64 -7.78
CA ALA A 176 -26.98 4.89 -7.54
C ALA A 176 -26.11 3.67 -7.88
N ARG A 177 -26.52 2.46 -7.49
CA ARG A 177 -25.82 1.20 -7.86
C ARG A 177 -25.89 0.92 -9.36
N ARG A 178 -27.01 1.24 -10.02
CA ARG A 178 -27.15 1.18 -11.47
C ARG A 178 -26.16 2.14 -12.13
N ARG A 179 -26.07 3.38 -11.64
CA ARG A 179 -25.14 4.37 -12.18
C ARG A 179 -23.68 3.95 -12.00
N ALA A 180 -23.32 3.43 -10.83
CA ALA A 180 -22.00 2.87 -10.57
C ALA A 180 -21.68 1.72 -11.52
N ARG A 181 -22.64 0.82 -11.79
CA ARG A 181 -22.49 -0.25 -12.79
C ARG A 181 -22.28 0.29 -14.20
N GLU A 182 -23.10 1.22 -14.65
CA GLU A 182 -22.99 1.83 -15.99
C GLU A 182 -21.61 2.44 -16.23
N LEU A 183 -21.03 3.05 -15.19
CA LEU A 183 -19.68 3.60 -15.24
C LEU A 183 -18.60 2.53 -15.10
N ASN A 184 -18.96 1.36 -14.57
CA ASN A 184 -18.07 0.26 -14.27
C ASN A 184 -18.25 -0.93 -15.24
N THR A 185 -18.70 -0.69 -16.48
CA THR A 185 -18.84 -1.77 -17.47
C THR A 185 -17.53 -2.04 -18.22
N ALA A 186 -17.05 -3.28 -18.07
CA ALA A 186 -16.31 -4.08 -19.05
C ALA A 186 -14.78 -3.96 -19.24
N ALA A 187 -14.04 -3.09 -18.52
CA ALA A 187 -12.56 -3.21 -18.46
C ALA A 187 -11.90 -2.63 -17.19
N GLY A 188 -12.71 -2.03 -16.30
CA GLY A 188 -12.24 -1.15 -15.23
C GLY A 188 -12.26 -1.74 -13.82
N GLN A 189 -13.44 -1.91 -13.22
CA GLN A 189 -13.63 -2.28 -11.80
C GLN A 189 -12.94 -1.41 -10.74
N ALA A 190 -12.14 -0.43 -11.17
CA ALA A 190 -11.44 0.48 -10.29
C ALA A 190 -12.34 1.63 -9.88
N VAL A 191 -12.32 1.91 -8.58
CA VAL A 191 -12.99 3.07 -7.99
C VAL A 191 -11.92 4.12 -7.80
N THR A 192 -12.15 5.34 -8.28
CA THR A 192 -11.18 6.45 -8.24
C THR A 192 -11.89 7.74 -7.87
N PRO A 193 -11.23 8.71 -7.23
CA PRO A 193 -11.81 10.03 -7.02
C PRO A 193 -12.19 10.72 -8.34
N PRO A 194 -13.04 11.76 -8.30
CA PRO A 194 -13.31 12.56 -9.49
C PRO A 194 -12.01 13.14 -10.07
N ALA A 195 -11.81 13.04 -11.38
CA ALA A 195 -10.65 13.64 -12.05
C ALA A 195 -10.55 15.15 -11.78
N THR A 196 -11.68 15.84 -11.64
CA THR A 196 -11.74 17.25 -11.25
C THR A 196 -11.18 17.51 -9.85
N ALA A 197 -11.38 16.59 -8.90
CA ALA A 197 -10.80 16.69 -7.57
C ALA A 197 -9.29 16.47 -7.61
N MET A 198 -8.81 15.44 -8.34
CA MET A 198 -7.38 15.17 -8.50
C MET A 198 -6.64 16.32 -9.21
N LEU A 199 -7.28 16.98 -10.18
CA LEU A 199 -6.70 18.14 -10.84
C LEU A 199 -6.66 19.38 -9.93
N ALA A 200 -7.63 19.53 -9.03
CA ALA A 200 -7.70 20.66 -8.11
C ALA A 200 -6.71 20.55 -6.94
N ASP A 201 -6.52 19.34 -6.42
CA ASP A 201 -5.57 19.04 -5.35
C ASP A 201 -4.84 17.71 -5.64
N PRO A 202 -3.74 17.74 -6.42
CA PRO A 202 -3.03 16.55 -6.90
C PRO A 202 -2.72 15.51 -5.81
N PRO A 203 -3.09 14.22 -5.98
CA PRO A 203 -2.72 13.19 -5.00
C PRO A 203 -1.21 12.90 -4.98
N TRP A 204 -0.47 13.18 -6.05
CA TRP A 204 0.98 13.05 -6.05
C TRP A 204 1.66 14.39 -5.75
N ASN A 205 2.40 14.46 -4.65
CA ASN A 205 3.08 15.69 -4.22
C ASN A 205 4.54 15.81 -4.70
N GLY A 206 5.03 14.86 -5.50
CA GLY A 206 6.43 14.79 -5.93
C GLY A 206 7.29 13.82 -5.13
N SER A 207 6.78 13.31 -3.99
CA SER A 207 7.52 12.39 -3.11
C SER A 207 6.70 11.15 -2.72
N TYR A 208 5.41 11.32 -2.42
CA TYR A 208 4.52 10.23 -2.03
C TYR A 208 3.06 10.54 -2.41
N LEU A 209 2.22 9.52 -2.29
CA LEU A 209 0.78 9.59 -2.56
C LEU A 209 0.02 10.10 -1.32
N GLU A 210 -0.66 11.24 -1.46
CA GLU A 210 -1.58 11.86 -0.51
C GLU A 210 -3.02 11.51 -0.89
N TYR A 211 -3.49 10.34 -0.46
CA TYR A 211 -4.83 9.87 -0.81
C TYR A 211 -5.88 10.23 0.24
N ARG A 212 -5.55 10.33 1.54
CA ARG A 212 -6.56 10.51 2.60
C ARG A 212 -7.31 11.83 2.47
N LYS A 213 -6.67 12.87 1.92
CA LYS A 213 -7.29 14.18 1.68
C LYS A 213 -8.50 14.17 0.74
N PHE A 214 -8.74 13.08 0.00
CA PHE A 214 -9.89 12.94 -0.90
C PHE A 214 -11.17 12.43 -0.22
N PHE A 215 -11.07 11.97 1.03
CA PHE A 215 -12.16 11.27 1.70
C PHE A 215 -12.81 12.17 2.77
N ARG A 216 -14.11 12.01 2.96
CA ARG A 216 -14.94 12.75 3.90
C ARG A 216 -15.86 11.76 4.62
N GLY A 217 -15.39 11.24 5.75
CA GLY A 217 -16.15 10.28 6.55
C GLY A 217 -16.27 8.92 5.86
N GLY A 218 -17.50 8.40 5.75
CA GLY A 218 -17.80 7.03 5.29
C GLY A 218 -17.75 6.81 3.78
N ASP A 219 -16.89 7.49 3.04
CA ASP A 219 -16.83 7.47 1.57
C ASP A 219 -15.59 6.73 1.01
N VAL A 220 -15.01 5.84 1.82
CA VAL A 220 -13.85 5.04 1.41
C VAL A 220 -14.18 4.15 0.21
N ALA A 221 -15.34 3.50 0.21
CA ALA A 221 -15.69 2.55 -0.82
C ALA A 221 -16.02 3.20 -2.18
N SER A 222 -16.42 4.47 -2.19
CA SER A 222 -16.59 5.29 -3.39
C SER A 222 -15.37 6.11 -3.79
N ALA A 223 -14.30 6.10 -2.99
CA ALA A 223 -13.14 6.98 -3.15
C ALA A 223 -13.51 8.48 -3.18
N GLY A 224 -14.52 8.88 -2.39
CA GLY A 224 -15.05 10.25 -2.38
C GLY A 224 -15.73 10.66 -3.69
N ASN A 225 -16.03 9.71 -4.58
CA ASN A 225 -16.61 9.99 -5.89
C ASN A 225 -18.15 9.90 -5.83
N PRO A 226 -18.89 11.00 -6.12
CA PRO A 226 -20.35 11.00 -6.12
C PRO A 226 -21.00 9.97 -7.05
N LEU A 227 -20.26 9.52 -8.07
CA LEU A 227 -20.71 8.51 -9.02
C LEU A 227 -20.72 7.09 -8.45
N TYR A 228 -20.02 6.86 -7.34
CA TYR A 228 -19.82 5.54 -6.72
C TYR A 228 -20.44 5.41 -5.33
N THR A 229 -21.27 6.36 -4.89
CA THR A 229 -21.87 6.40 -3.54
C THR A 229 -22.68 5.16 -3.16
N GLY A 230 -23.19 4.41 -4.15
CA GLY A 230 -23.82 3.11 -3.91
C GLY A 230 -22.88 2.06 -3.28
N LEU A 231 -21.56 2.24 -3.38
CA LEU A 231 -20.55 1.39 -2.73
C LEU A 231 -20.40 1.68 -1.24
N ASP A 232 -20.82 2.86 -0.79
CA ASP A 232 -20.72 3.30 0.60
C ASP A 232 -21.94 2.85 1.44
N GLU A 233 -23.06 2.50 0.80
CA GLU A 233 -24.33 2.18 1.49
C GLU A 233 -24.13 1.18 2.65
N ALA A 234 -24.77 1.39 3.80
CA ALA A 234 -24.75 0.41 4.88
C ALA A 234 -25.56 -0.87 4.53
N GLY A 235 -25.28 -1.96 5.23
CA GLY A 235 -26.13 -3.15 5.24
C GLY A 235 -25.46 -4.46 4.85
N GLU A 236 -26.29 -5.50 4.69
CA GLU A 236 -25.85 -6.86 4.41
C GLU A 236 -25.25 -6.97 3.00
N ARG A 237 -23.98 -7.42 2.94
CA ARG A 237 -23.25 -7.64 1.70
C ARG A 237 -22.74 -9.08 1.61
N PRO A 238 -22.56 -9.65 0.40
CA PRO A 238 -21.82 -10.89 0.24
C PRO A 238 -20.42 -10.73 0.83
N ARG A 239 -20.01 -11.71 1.63
CA ARG A 239 -18.71 -11.73 2.32
C ARG A 239 -17.89 -12.91 1.83
N THR A 240 -16.58 -12.71 1.73
CA THR A 240 -15.65 -13.83 1.59
C THR A 240 -15.28 -14.33 2.98
N ILE A 241 -15.44 -15.63 3.22
CA ILE A 241 -15.03 -16.23 4.48
C ILE A 241 -13.51 -16.40 4.48
N LEU A 242 -12.84 -15.88 5.50
CA LEU A 242 -11.42 -16.06 5.76
C LEU A 242 -11.25 -16.78 7.11
N SER A 243 -10.31 -17.70 7.20
CA SER A 243 -10.00 -18.35 8.47
C SER A 243 -9.12 -17.42 9.30
N ALA A 244 -9.51 -17.15 10.55
CA ALA A 244 -8.68 -16.41 11.49
C ALA A 244 -7.46 -17.21 11.97
N ALA A 245 -7.49 -18.53 11.77
CA ALA A 245 -6.41 -19.46 12.15
C ALA A 245 -5.31 -19.59 11.10
N ASP A 246 -5.51 -19.04 9.89
CA ASP A 246 -4.51 -19.10 8.83
C ASP A 246 -3.30 -18.24 9.22
N ALA A 247 -2.12 -18.84 9.16
CA ALA A 247 -0.87 -18.12 9.42
C ALA A 247 -0.50 -17.17 8.28
N GLU A 248 -0.98 -17.43 7.08
CA GLU A 248 -0.75 -16.61 5.88
C GLU A 248 -2.07 -16.47 5.11
N HIS A 249 -2.45 -15.24 4.77
CA HIS A 249 -3.62 -14.95 3.93
C HIS A 249 -3.18 -14.63 2.51
N SER A 250 -3.92 -15.19 1.55
CA SER A 250 -3.69 -14.97 0.12
C SER A 250 -4.76 -14.08 -0.49
N PHE A 251 -4.33 -13.16 -1.34
CA PHE A 251 -5.15 -12.17 -2.02
C PHE A 251 -4.88 -12.20 -3.51
N THR A 252 -5.89 -11.88 -4.32
CA THR A 252 -5.74 -11.72 -5.77
C THR A 252 -6.29 -10.38 -6.20
N TYR A 253 -5.45 -9.53 -6.78
CA TYR A 253 -5.82 -8.23 -7.34
C TYR A 253 -5.69 -8.29 -8.86
N ARG A 254 -6.82 -8.20 -9.58
CA ARG A 254 -6.78 -8.20 -11.04
C ARG A 254 -6.52 -6.78 -11.55
N ARG A 255 -5.59 -6.67 -12.49
CA ARG A 255 -5.19 -5.43 -13.15
C ARG A 255 -5.44 -5.57 -14.66
N SER A 256 -6.00 -4.56 -15.31
CA SER A 256 -6.10 -4.45 -16.77
C SER A 256 -4.94 -3.65 -17.38
N ALA A 257 -4.21 -2.86 -16.56
CA ALA A 257 -2.89 -2.35 -16.89
C ALA A 257 -1.97 -2.36 -15.66
N HIS A 258 -0.67 -2.42 -15.88
CA HIS A 258 0.33 -2.50 -14.82
C HIS A 258 1.15 -1.21 -14.77
N HIS A 259 1.17 -0.57 -13.61
CA HIS A 259 2.03 0.57 -13.31
C HIS A 259 3.24 0.07 -12.53
N VAL A 260 4.43 0.29 -13.09
CA VAL A 260 5.69 -0.34 -12.64
C VAL A 260 6.75 0.67 -12.26
N ASP A 261 6.38 1.94 -12.07
CA ASP A 261 7.35 3.00 -11.87
C ASP A 261 7.63 3.32 -10.38
N PRO A 262 8.81 3.95 -10.14
CA PRO A 262 9.24 4.88 -9.09
C PRO A 262 8.30 5.48 -8.07
N THR A 263 7.01 5.55 -8.39
CA THR A 263 6.06 6.38 -7.65
C THR A 263 4.84 5.60 -7.18
N TRP A 264 4.67 4.36 -7.66
CA TRP A 264 3.50 3.56 -7.35
C TRP A 264 3.65 2.75 -6.07
N THR A 265 2.60 2.82 -5.25
CA THR A 265 2.44 2.00 -4.05
C THR A 265 1.10 1.28 -4.06
N HIS A 266 1.04 0.10 -3.44
CA HIS A 266 -0.20 -0.64 -3.20
C HIS A 266 -0.29 -0.97 -1.71
N GLN A 267 -1.18 -0.29 -1.00
CA GLN A 267 -1.35 -0.38 0.45
C GLN A 267 -2.64 -1.12 0.78
N TRP A 268 -2.59 -1.98 1.79
CA TRP A 268 -3.69 -2.86 2.19
C TRP A 268 -4.02 -2.65 3.66
N PHE A 269 -5.27 -2.32 3.93
CA PHE A 269 -5.81 -2.00 5.24
C PHE A 269 -6.94 -2.96 5.58
N ILE A 270 -7.26 -3.03 6.86
CA ILE A 270 -8.40 -3.76 7.38
C ILE A 270 -9.08 -2.90 8.44
N THR A 271 -10.39 -3.06 8.60
CA THR A 271 -11.11 -2.41 9.71
C THR A 271 -10.62 -2.88 11.07
N ARG A 272 -10.66 -1.97 12.06
CA ARG A 272 -10.41 -2.29 13.46
C ARG A 272 -11.46 -3.26 14.02
N ASP A 273 -11.15 -3.84 15.16
CA ASP A 273 -12.04 -4.81 15.85
C ASP A 273 -13.32 -4.17 16.39
N ASP A 274 -13.28 -2.86 16.67
CA ASP A 274 -14.40 -2.08 17.19
C ASP A 274 -15.25 -1.41 16.10
N TRP A 275 -14.93 -1.64 14.82
CA TRP A 275 -15.69 -1.09 13.71
C TRP A 275 -17.14 -1.59 13.70
N ASN A 276 -18.08 -0.68 13.45
CA ASN A 276 -19.50 -1.03 13.29
C ASN A 276 -19.79 -1.54 11.87
N PRO A 277 -20.11 -2.84 11.68
CA PRO A 277 -20.33 -3.42 10.36
C PRO A 277 -21.64 -2.99 9.69
N GLU A 278 -22.52 -2.28 10.42
CA GLU A 278 -23.73 -1.66 9.90
C GLU A 278 -23.48 -0.22 9.41
N GLY A 279 -22.26 0.30 9.53
CA GLY A 279 -21.88 1.62 9.05
C GLY A 279 -21.20 1.62 7.68
N ALA A 280 -21.14 2.79 7.05
CA ALA A 280 -20.19 3.01 5.96
C ALA A 280 -18.76 3.05 6.52
N VAL A 281 -17.77 2.59 5.76
CA VAL A 281 -16.36 2.57 6.18
C VAL A 281 -15.73 3.95 5.97
N SER A 282 -15.10 4.47 7.00
CA SER A 282 -14.25 5.65 6.99
C SER A 282 -12.77 5.30 7.25
N TRP A 283 -11.86 6.25 7.01
CA TRP A 283 -10.45 6.07 7.40
C TRP A 283 -10.27 5.91 8.91
N ASP A 284 -11.15 6.55 9.68
CA ASP A 284 -11.21 6.42 11.13
C ASP A 284 -11.81 5.10 11.57
N ASP A 285 -12.10 4.15 10.68
CA ASP A 285 -12.51 2.77 11.01
C ASP A 285 -11.41 1.73 10.71
N LEU A 286 -10.34 2.14 10.04
CA LEU A 286 -9.26 1.26 9.61
C LEU A 286 -8.13 1.21 10.63
N GLU A 287 -7.42 0.08 10.65
CA GLU A 287 -6.10 0.02 11.27
C GLU A 287 -5.21 1.06 10.58
N PRO A 288 -4.51 1.94 11.33
CA PRO A 288 -3.76 3.03 10.73
C PRO A 288 -2.54 2.55 9.94
N VAL A 289 -1.95 1.43 10.38
CA VAL A 289 -0.84 0.75 9.70
C VAL A 289 -1.42 -0.23 8.68
N PRO A 290 -1.11 -0.08 7.38
CA PRO A 290 -1.50 -1.10 6.40
C PRO A 290 -0.77 -2.40 6.72
N PHE A 291 -1.49 -3.52 6.78
CA PHE A 291 -0.87 -4.82 7.04
C PHE A 291 0.04 -5.28 5.89
N MET A 292 -0.13 -4.71 4.69
CA MET A 292 0.77 -4.95 3.56
C MET A 292 0.95 -3.68 2.73
N THR A 293 2.20 -3.38 2.36
CA THR A 293 2.55 -2.31 1.43
C THR A 293 3.52 -2.84 0.39
N GLU A 294 3.18 -2.66 -0.89
CA GLU A 294 4.06 -2.90 -2.02
C GLU A 294 4.50 -1.56 -2.61
N VAL A 295 5.79 -1.43 -2.90
CA VAL A 295 6.42 -0.25 -3.50
C VAL A 295 7.09 -0.68 -4.81
N HIS A 296 6.76 0.01 -5.91
CA HIS A 296 7.25 -0.23 -7.30
C HIS A 296 6.91 -1.59 -7.90
N GLY A 297 5.65 -1.99 -7.75
CA GLY A 297 5.14 -3.33 -8.04
C GLY A 297 5.60 -3.97 -9.36
N ASP A 298 5.82 -5.29 -9.27
CA ASP A 298 6.14 -6.14 -10.41
C ASP A 298 4.94 -6.18 -11.39
N PRO A 299 5.15 -5.95 -12.70
CA PRO A 299 4.09 -6.04 -13.71
C PRO A 299 3.40 -7.40 -13.76
N GLY A 300 4.04 -8.49 -13.29
CA GLY A 300 3.42 -9.81 -13.26
C GLY A 300 2.58 -10.08 -12.01
N THR A 301 2.75 -9.31 -10.94
CA THR A 301 2.18 -9.65 -9.64
C THR A 301 0.69 -9.30 -9.60
N THR A 302 -0.12 -10.36 -9.47
CA THR A 302 -1.57 -10.32 -9.26
C THR A 302 -1.99 -11.11 -8.03
N HIS A 303 -1.09 -11.94 -7.49
CA HIS A 303 -1.27 -12.70 -6.28
C HIS A 303 -0.38 -12.12 -5.18
N HIS A 304 -0.97 -11.92 -4.00
CA HIS A 304 -0.27 -11.37 -2.85
C HIS A 304 -0.50 -12.30 -1.66
N ALA A 305 0.50 -12.45 -0.80
CA ALA A 305 0.39 -13.25 0.41
C ALA A 305 1.06 -12.51 1.57
N THR A 306 0.53 -12.67 2.76
CA THR A 306 1.04 -11.99 3.96
C THR A 306 0.69 -12.75 5.24
N GLU A 307 1.65 -12.80 6.16
CA GLU A 307 1.50 -13.28 7.55
C GLU A 307 1.14 -12.12 8.52
N ALA A 308 0.89 -10.92 7.98
CA ALA A 308 0.76 -9.68 8.74
C ALA A 308 -0.69 -9.19 8.91
N VAL A 309 -1.69 -9.91 8.39
CA VAL A 309 -3.10 -9.64 8.77
C VAL A 309 -3.18 -9.70 10.30
N PRO A 310 -3.75 -8.67 10.97
CA PRO A 310 -3.76 -8.64 12.43
C PRO A 310 -4.40 -9.91 13.00
N GLU A 311 -3.78 -10.45 14.04
CA GLU A 311 -4.25 -11.67 14.67
C GLU A 311 -5.62 -11.47 15.32
N LYS A 312 -6.41 -12.54 15.44
CA LYS A 312 -7.67 -12.58 16.20
C LYS A 312 -8.79 -11.69 15.65
N LYS A 313 -8.73 -11.28 14.38
CA LYS A 313 -9.90 -10.74 13.66
C LYS A 313 -11.03 -11.77 13.72
N THR A 314 -12.25 -11.33 13.98
CA THR A 314 -13.43 -12.20 14.06
C THR A 314 -14.65 -11.49 13.52
N GLY A 315 -15.56 -12.23 12.89
CA GLY A 315 -16.77 -11.65 12.33
C GLY A 315 -16.47 -10.73 11.15
N ARG A 316 -17.33 -9.73 10.95
CA ARG A 316 -17.35 -8.90 9.73
C ARG A 316 -16.24 -7.87 9.75
N HIS A 317 -15.45 -7.84 8.69
CA HIS A 317 -14.44 -6.80 8.43
C HIS A 317 -14.50 -6.35 6.97
N VAL A 318 -13.84 -5.23 6.67
CA VAL A 318 -13.59 -4.79 5.29
C VAL A 318 -12.09 -4.71 5.08
N ILE A 319 -11.61 -5.37 4.02
CA ILE A 319 -10.26 -5.17 3.51
C ILE A 319 -10.33 -4.05 2.47
N VAL A 320 -9.49 -3.03 2.65
CA VAL A 320 -9.41 -1.86 1.78
C VAL A 320 -8.02 -1.83 1.14
N THR A 321 -7.96 -1.70 -0.18
CA THR A 321 -6.70 -1.48 -0.88
C THR A 321 -6.67 -0.10 -1.52
N VAL A 322 -5.49 0.53 -1.51
CA VAL A 322 -5.20 1.77 -2.22
C VAL A 322 -4.00 1.54 -3.12
N TRP A 323 -4.20 1.63 -4.43
CA TRP A 323 -3.14 1.49 -5.43
C TRP A 323 -3.01 2.78 -6.23
N GLY A 324 -1.86 3.45 -6.18
CA GLY A 324 -1.69 4.74 -6.82
C GLY A 324 -0.26 5.26 -6.87
N GLY A 325 -0.04 6.31 -7.66
CA GLY A 325 1.26 6.94 -7.89
C GLY A 325 1.15 8.21 -8.74
N HIS A 326 2.25 8.64 -9.37
CA HIS A 326 2.36 9.88 -10.17
C HIS A 326 1.55 9.87 -11.50
N GLY A 327 0.75 8.84 -11.79
CA GLY A 327 -0.04 8.72 -13.02
C GLY A 327 -1.20 9.71 -13.17
N GLY A 328 -2.25 9.33 -13.88
CA GLY A 328 -3.52 10.07 -13.85
C GLY A 328 -3.70 11.23 -14.82
N PRO A 329 -4.64 12.14 -14.51
CA PRO A 329 -4.97 13.30 -15.34
C PRO A 329 -3.78 14.25 -15.55
N GLY A 330 -3.69 14.81 -16.75
CA GLY A 330 -2.66 15.80 -17.10
C GLY A 330 -2.96 17.18 -16.51
N LEU A 331 -1.94 17.80 -15.93
CA LEU A 331 -1.95 19.19 -15.45
C LEU A 331 -1.62 20.16 -16.61
N PRO A 332 -2.01 21.45 -16.50
CA PRO A 332 -1.72 22.45 -17.54
C PRO A 332 -0.23 22.65 -17.84
N ASP A 333 0.65 22.32 -16.89
CA ASP A 333 2.10 22.40 -17.00
C ASP A 333 2.75 21.16 -17.65
N GLY A 334 1.93 20.20 -18.09
CA GLY A 334 2.38 18.95 -18.72
C GLY A 334 2.80 17.85 -17.74
N ARG A 335 2.76 18.10 -16.42
CA ARG A 335 2.91 17.05 -15.41
C ARG A 335 1.63 16.23 -15.27
N LEU A 336 1.71 15.14 -14.53
CA LEU A 336 0.56 14.32 -14.16
C LEU A 336 0.19 14.62 -12.70
N ALA A 337 -1.11 14.67 -12.40
CA ALA A 337 -1.60 14.98 -11.06
C ALA A 337 -1.33 13.86 -10.04
N GLY A 338 -1.08 12.65 -10.52
CA GLY A 338 -1.24 11.42 -9.76
C GLY A 338 -2.62 10.81 -9.95
N GLU A 339 -2.71 9.50 -9.76
CA GLU A 339 -3.97 8.76 -9.69
C GLU A 339 -3.88 7.69 -8.61
N PHE A 340 -5.04 7.32 -8.07
CA PHE A 340 -5.15 6.13 -7.25
C PHE A 340 -6.52 5.47 -7.39
N PHE A 341 -6.54 4.21 -7.01
CA PHE A 341 -7.68 3.32 -7.06
C PHE A 341 -7.93 2.74 -5.69
N VAL A 342 -9.20 2.67 -5.30
CA VAL A 342 -9.65 2.04 -4.06
C VAL A 342 -10.40 0.76 -4.39
N SER A 343 -10.17 -0.27 -3.60
CA SER A 343 -10.97 -1.50 -3.62
C SER A 343 -11.37 -1.86 -2.20
N CYS A 344 -12.66 -2.12 -1.99
CA CYS A 344 -13.19 -2.58 -0.70
C CYS A 344 -13.79 -3.96 -0.87
N SER A 345 -13.41 -4.91 -0.02
CA SER A 345 -13.95 -6.27 0.00
C SER A 345 -14.45 -6.62 1.39
N ASP A 346 -15.73 -6.99 1.46
CA ASP A 346 -16.35 -7.47 2.69
C ASP A 346 -15.89 -8.91 2.97
N VAL A 347 -15.39 -9.14 4.18
CA VAL A 347 -14.90 -10.44 4.64
C VAL A 347 -15.53 -10.82 5.97
N GLU A 348 -15.51 -12.11 6.28
CA GLU A 348 -15.87 -12.61 7.59
C GLU A 348 -14.80 -13.58 8.09
N PHE A 349 -14.21 -13.25 9.23
CA PHE A 349 -13.23 -14.10 9.89
C PHE A 349 -13.94 -15.12 10.78
N VAL A 350 -13.66 -16.41 10.54
CA VAL A 350 -14.22 -17.56 11.27
C VAL A 350 -13.18 -18.41 11.96
#